data_AF-A0A956M041-F1
#
_entry.id   AF-A0A956M041-F1
#
_cell.length_a   1.000
_cell.length_b   1.000
_cell.length_c   1.000
_cell.angle_alpha   90.00
_cell.angle_beta   90.00
_cell.angle_gamma   90.00
#
_symmetry.space_group_name_H-M   'P 1'
#
loop_
_entity.id
_entity.type
_entity.pdbx_description
1 polymer ?
#
loop_
_entity_poly.entity_id
_entity_poly.type
_entity_poly.pdbx_seq_one_letter_code
_entity_poly.pdbx_strand_id
1 'polypeptide(L)'
;MIAAVTLTALVEDALGRMRERHVLRLRLGSYQATIHSNSQELLDLLDRYFQPFGPQTERSSGEPTDGGFGRHLFAIECASPHYPLPFQDWARDPGKKGRKEAHCDVLGGRVVKKIRTGMHFLIGGPTRVALGPALANANQIVNFINFDYLNAKMAEGWKLCHAAGVVLGGEGLVIAASSGGGKSTLALHLLSRHADFTSNDRVLLRHDPARDRVEMCGVMKLPRINPGTALHNPNLHEVLPQERRTALRAMPGDELWELEEKYDVPFPDL
;
A
#
# COMPACT_ATOMS: atom_id res chain seq x y z
N MET A 1 2.29 -39.45 5.55
CA MET A 1 2.79 -38.15 6.05
C MET A 1 2.72 -37.16 4.92
N ILE A 2 1.94 -36.09 5.05
CA ILE A 2 1.91 -35.01 4.05
C ILE A 2 3.24 -34.26 4.22
N ALA A 3 4.03 -34.13 3.16
CA ALA A 3 5.28 -33.36 3.20
C ALA A 3 4.98 -31.93 3.69
N ALA A 4 5.80 -31.40 4.60
CA ALA A 4 5.61 -30.04 5.09
C ALA A 4 5.79 -29.05 3.93
N VAL A 5 4.73 -28.29 3.61
CA VAL A 5 4.78 -27.28 2.55
C VAL A 5 5.75 -26.16 2.96
N THR A 6 6.67 -25.82 2.06
CA THR A 6 7.65 -24.75 2.28
C THR A 6 7.25 -23.50 1.50
N LEU A 7 7.66 -22.33 2.00
CA LEU A 7 7.45 -21.07 1.27
C LEU A 7 8.16 -21.10 -0.08
N THR A 8 9.36 -21.68 -0.15
CA THR A 8 10.15 -21.80 -1.39
C THR A 8 9.36 -22.55 -2.47
N ALA A 9 8.76 -23.70 -2.14
CA ALA A 9 7.95 -24.46 -3.11
C ALA A 9 6.73 -23.67 -3.60
N LEU A 10 6.10 -22.89 -2.72
CA LEU A 10 4.97 -22.02 -3.10
C LEU A 10 5.40 -20.85 -3.99
N VAL A 11 6.60 -20.29 -3.74
CA VAL A 11 7.18 -19.24 -4.58
C VAL A 11 7.55 -19.80 -5.95
N GLU A 12 8.16 -20.97 -6.03
CA GLU A 12 8.48 -21.63 -7.30
C GLU A 12 7.22 -21.92 -8.13
N ASP A 13 6.17 -22.48 -7.51
CA ASP A 13 4.87 -22.65 -8.16
C ASP A 13 4.29 -21.31 -8.66
N ALA A 14 4.35 -20.27 -7.84
CA ALA A 14 3.84 -18.96 -8.21
C ALA A 14 4.60 -18.38 -9.40
N LEU A 15 5.93 -18.39 -9.36
CA LEU A 15 6.78 -17.86 -10.42
C LEU A 15 6.63 -18.64 -11.73
N GLY A 16 6.38 -19.95 -11.67
CA GLY A 16 6.07 -20.77 -12.84
C GLY A 16 4.80 -20.35 -13.61
N ARG A 17 3.94 -19.52 -13.00
CA ARG A 17 2.74 -18.96 -13.64
C ARG A 17 3.04 -17.72 -14.49
N MET A 18 4.23 -17.13 -14.38
CA MET A 18 4.63 -15.93 -15.13
C MET A 18 5.12 -16.32 -16.53
N ARG A 19 4.18 -16.45 -17.48
CA ARG A 19 4.49 -16.75 -18.89
C ARG A 19 5.16 -15.57 -19.61
N GLU A 20 4.72 -14.37 -19.29
CA GLU A 20 5.31 -13.10 -19.75
C GLU A 20 5.93 -12.39 -18.54
N ARG A 21 6.97 -11.60 -18.78
CA ARG A 21 7.67 -10.88 -17.72
C ARG A 21 7.94 -9.43 -18.12
N HIS A 22 7.22 -8.55 -17.47
CA HIS A 22 7.40 -7.11 -17.52
C HIS A 22 8.06 -6.63 -16.23
N VAL A 23 8.79 -5.52 -16.31
CA VAL A 23 9.51 -4.95 -15.18
C VAL A 23 9.23 -3.46 -15.03
N LEU A 24 8.94 -3.06 -13.79
CA LEU A 24 8.90 -1.67 -13.34
C LEU A 24 9.94 -1.49 -12.23
N ARG A 25 10.92 -0.62 -12.45
CA ARG A 25 11.88 -0.23 -11.41
C ARG A 25 11.35 1.00 -10.67
N LEU A 26 11.32 0.91 -9.34
CA LEU A 26 10.92 1.99 -8.45
C LEU A 26 12.13 2.43 -7.63
N ARG A 27 12.44 3.72 -7.66
CA ARG A 27 13.45 4.34 -6.80
C ARG A 27 12.84 5.47 -5.99
N LEU A 28 12.86 5.36 -4.66
CA LEU A 28 12.43 6.42 -3.74
C LEU A 28 13.53 6.64 -2.69
N GLY A 29 14.31 7.70 -2.85
CA GLY A 29 15.48 7.95 -2.02
C GLY A 29 16.42 6.74 -2.03
N SER A 30 16.69 6.16 -0.86
CA SER A 30 17.52 4.94 -0.72
C SER A 30 16.79 3.65 -1.08
N TYR A 31 15.44 3.65 -1.12
CA TYR A 31 14.68 2.45 -1.43
C TYR A 31 14.67 2.20 -2.94
N GLN A 32 15.13 1.02 -3.34
CA GLN A 32 15.14 0.58 -4.73
C GLN A 32 14.49 -0.79 -4.81
N ALA A 33 13.47 -0.91 -5.66
CA ALA A 33 12.74 -2.14 -5.87
C ALA A 33 12.48 -2.38 -7.36
N THR A 34 12.58 -3.65 -7.75
CA THR A 34 12.24 -4.12 -9.07
C THR A 34 10.96 -4.94 -8.95
N ILE A 35 9.87 -4.44 -9.56
CA ILE A 35 8.57 -5.09 -9.59
C ILE A 35 8.46 -5.91 -10.87
N HIS A 36 8.27 -7.21 -10.73
CA HIS A 36 8.09 -8.16 -11.82
C HIS A 36 6.61 -8.53 -11.94
N SER A 37 6.07 -8.53 -13.14
CA SER A 37 4.66 -8.86 -13.38
C SER A 37 4.48 -9.59 -14.72
N ASN A 38 3.46 -10.44 -14.80
CA ASN A 38 2.98 -11.03 -16.05
C ASN A 38 1.89 -10.19 -16.73
N SER A 39 1.63 -8.99 -16.22
CA SER A 39 0.68 -8.02 -16.76
C SER A 39 1.35 -6.66 -16.89
N GLN A 40 1.52 -6.20 -18.14
CA GLN A 40 1.98 -4.84 -18.45
C GLN A 40 0.97 -3.79 -17.96
N GLU A 41 -0.32 -4.06 -18.11
CA GLU A 41 -1.40 -3.17 -17.67
C GLU A 41 -1.32 -2.91 -16.14
N LEU A 42 -1.01 -3.94 -15.35
CA LEU A 42 -0.82 -3.78 -13.91
C LEU A 42 0.38 -2.86 -13.62
N LEU A 43 1.49 -3.02 -14.35
CA LEU A 43 2.64 -2.14 -14.17
C LEU A 43 2.34 -0.71 -14.60
N ASP A 44 1.53 -0.50 -15.64
CA ASP A 44 1.10 0.84 -16.05
C ASP A 44 0.24 1.53 -14.99
N LEU A 45 -0.64 0.78 -14.32
CA LEU A 45 -1.41 1.28 -13.19
C LEU A 45 -0.53 1.65 -12.01
N LEU A 46 0.46 0.80 -11.68
CA LEU A 46 1.40 1.07 -10.58
C LEU A 46 2.30 2.25 -10.90
N ASP A 47 2.81 2.34 -12.11
CA ASP A 47 3.65 3.45 -12.59
C ASP A 47 2.92 4.80 -12.42
N ARG A 48 1.69 4.89 -12.96
CA ARG A 48 0.83 6.07 -12.76
C ARG A 48 0.54 6.37 -11.30
N TYR A 49 0.30 5.35 -10.49
CA TYR A 49 0.02 5.52 -9.06
C TYR A 49 1.22 6.08 -8.29
N PHE A 50 2.44 5.63 -8.63
CA PHE A 50 3.65 6.01 -7.92
C PHE A 50 4.30 7.29 -8.45
N GLN A 51 4.06 7.69 -9.70
CA GLN A 51 4.55 8.94 -10.32
C GLN A 51 4.51 10.17 -9.40
N PRO A 52 3.41 10.46 -8.67
CA PRO A 52 3.32 11.66 -7.84
C PRO A 52 4.29 11.68 -6.64
N PHE A 53 4.87 10.54 -6.24
CA PHE A 53 5.86 10.46 -5.16
C PHE A 53 7.30 10.76 -5.64
N GLY A 54 7.46 11.20 -6.89
CA GLY A 54 8.75 11.46 -7.53
C GLY A 54 9.67 10.25 -7.74
N PRO A 55 9.20 8.99 -7.88
CA PRO A 55 10.10 7.90 -8.21
C PRO A 55 10.65 8.06 -9.63
N GLN A 56 11.95 7.79 -9.78
CA GLN A 56 12.52 7.54 -11.11
C GLN A 56 12.08 6.15 -11.55
N THR A 57 11.08 6.10 -12.41
CA THR A 57 10.51 4.86 -12.94
C THR A 57 11.22 4.49 -14.22
N GLU A 58 11.95 3.37 -14.22
CA GLU A 58 12.55 2.82 -15.43
C GLU A 58 11.79 1.56 -15.84
N ARG A 59 11.44 1.50 -17.13
CA ARG A 59 10.75 0.37 -17.75
C ARG A 59 11.73 -0.42 -18.60
N SER A 60 11.69 -1.74 -18.50
CA SER A 60 12.44 -2.63 -19.39
C SER A 60 11.67 -3.91 -19.64
N SER A 61 11.72 -4.42 -20.87
CA SER A 61 11.27 -5.75 -21.25
C SER A 61 12.49 -6.67 -21.36
N GLY A 62 12.53 -7.79 -20.62
CA GLY A 62 13.61 -8.77 -20.70
C GLY A 62 14.00 -9.42 -19.36
N GLU A 63 14.96 -10.33 -19.40
CA GLU A 63 15.51 -10.99 -18.21
C GLU A 63 16.20 -9.98 -17.27
N PRO A 64 16.15 -10.20 -15.94
CA PRO A 64 16.83 -9.34 -14.99
C PRO A 64 18.33 -9.41 -15.28
N THR A 65 18.92 -8.31 -15.74
CA THR A 65 20.36 -8.16 -15.56
C THR A 65 20.61 -8.01 -14.07
N ASP A 66 21.43 -8.91 -13.52
CA ASP A 66 21.83 -9.00 -12.11
C ASP A 66 22.67 -7.79 -11.64
N GLY A 67 22.58 -6.67 -12.35
CA GLY A 67 23.29 -5.43 -12.09
C GLY A 67 22.68 -4.69 -10.92
N GLY A 68 22.90 -5.17 -9.69
CA GLY A 68 22.94 -4.34 -8.48
C GLY A 68 21.69 -3.53 -8.11
N PHE A 69 20.51 -3.81 -8.67
CA PHE A 69 19.28 -3.07 -8.37
C PHE A 69 18.40 -3.76 -7.31
N GLY A 70 18.69 -3.47 -6.03
CA GLY A 70 17.69 -3.44 -4.95
C GLY A 70 16.89 -4.73 -4.67
N ARG A 71 15.65 -4.55 -4.21
CA ARG A 71 14.75 -5.61 -3.71
C ARG A 71 13.85 -6.12 -4.83
N HIS A 72 13.60 -7.43 -4.90
CA HIS A 72 12.74 -8.02 -5.94
C HIS A 72 11.36 -8.37 -5.39
N LEU A 73 10.32 -7.83 -6.03
CA LEU A 73 8.92 -8.10 -5.71
C LEU A 73 8.22 -8.64 -6.96
N PHE A 74 7.36 -9.63 -6.78
CA PHE A 74 6.61 -10.25 -7.86
C PHE A 74 5.12 -9.99 -7.64
N ALA A 75 4.45 -9.44 -8.66
CA ALA A 75 3.01 -9.18 -8.68
C ALA A 75 2.40 -9.94 -9.86
N ILE A 76 1.70 -11.03 -9.58
CA ILE A 76 1.23 -11.99 -10.58
C ILE A 76 -0.28 -11.85 -10.72
N GLU A 77 -0.71 -11.38 -11.88
CA GLU A 77 -2.11 -11.38 -12.29
C GLU A 77 -2.55 -12.81 -12.63
N CYS A 78 -3.50 -13.34 -11.88
CA CYS A 78 -4.10 -14.65 -12.14
C CYS A 78 -5.46 -14.80 -11.43
N ALA A 79 -6.16 -15.89 -11.71
CA ALA A 79 -7.29 -16.29 -10.86
C ALA A 79 -6.79 -16.52 -9.41
N SER A 80 -7.66 -16.30 -8.43
CA SER A 80 -7.30 -16.53 -7.01
C SER A 80 -6.75 -17.95 -6.84
N PRO A 81 -5.51 -18.12 -6.35
CA PRO A 81 -4.92 -19.44 -6.20
C PRO A 81 -5.63 -20.21 -5.08
N HIS A 82 -5.72 -21.52 -5.26
CA HIS A 82 -6.19 -22.43 -4.23
C HIS A 82 -5.00 -23.17 -3.61
N TYR A 83 -4.53 -22.68 -2.47
CA TYR A 83 -3.55 -23.41 -1.65
C TYR A 83 -4.29 -24.26 -0.62
N PRO A 84 -4.11 -25.60 -0.61
CA PRO A 84 -4.73 -26.50 0.36
C PRO A 84 -3.97 -26.43 1.70
N LEU A 85 -3.91 -25.23 2.29
CA LEU A 85 -3.24 -24.94 3.55
C LEU A 85 -4.27 -24.70 4.66
N PRO A 86 -3.95 -25.04 5.92
CA PRO A 86 -4.83 -24.82 7.07
C PRO A 86 -4.83 -23.34 7.49
N PHE A 87 -5.46 -22.50 6.67
CA PHE A 87 -5.56 -21.06 6.93
C PHE A 87 -6.32 -20.75 8.23
N GLN A 88 -5.72 -19.90 9.05
CA GLN A 88 -6.31 -19.35 10.27
C GLN A 88 -6.78 -17.92 10.02
N ASP A 89 -8.01 -17.62 10.39
CA ASP A 89 -8.56 -16.27 10.26
C ASP A 89 -7.84 -15.30 11.21
N TRP A 90 -7.51 -14.11 10.72
CA TRP A 90 -6.98 -13.06 11.56
C TRP A 90 -8.13 -12.40 12.32
N ALA A 91 -8.06 -12.39 13.66
CA ALA A 91 -9.02 -11.68 14.50
C ALA A 91 -9.12 -10.20 14.12
N ARG A 92 -10.34 -9.68 13.97
CA ARG A 92 -10.59 -8.24 13.73
C ARG A 92 -10.55 -7.47 15.05
N ASP A 93 -10.26 -6.17 14.94
CA ASP A 93 -10.46 -5.23 16.05
C ASP A 93 -11.91 -5.35 16.59
N PRO A 94 -12.11 -5.12 17.90
CA PRO A 94 -13.43 -5.12 18.52
C PRO A 94 -14.44 -4.26 17.74
N GLY A 95 -15.62 -4.80 17.47
CA GLY A 95 -16.72 -4.09 16.79
C GLY A 95 -16.80 -4.28 15.27
N LYS A 96 -15.82 -4.91 14.61
CA LYS A 96 -15.85 -5.11 13.14
C LYS A 96 -16.32 -6.53 12.76
N LYS A 97 -17.39 -6.65 11.96
CA LYS A 97 -18.02 -7.93 11.54
C LYS A 97 -17.42 -8.55 10.27
N GLY A 98 -17.41 -9.88 10.13
CA GLY A 98 -16.99 -10.60 8.90
C GLY A 98 -15.49 -10.91 8.81
N ARG A 99 -15.07 -11.66 7.78
CA ARG A 99 -13.69 -12.14 7.59
C ARG A 99 -12.91 -11.24 6.63
N LYS A 100 -11.75 -10.72 7.06
CA LYS A 100 -10.92 -9.81 6.24
C LYS A 100 -9.74 -10.53 5.62
N GLU A 101 -8.95 -11.20 6.46
CA GLU A 101 -7.69 -11.84 6.09
C GLU A 101 -7.56 -13.16 6.84
N ALA A 102 -6.93 -14.13 6.19
CA ALA A 102 -6.51 -15.38 6.82
C ALA A 102 -5.01 -15.57 6.55
N HIS A 103 -4.33 -16.34 7.39
CA HIS A 103 -2.91 -16.62 7.23
C HIS A 103 -2.57 -18.07 7.56
N CYS A 104 -1.48 -18.56 7.00
CA CYS A 104 -0.90 -19.85 7.35
C CYS A 104 0.61 -19.66 7.45
N ASP A 105 1.18 -20.00 8.60
CA ASP A 105 2.62 -20.13 8.73
C ASP A 105 3.07 -21.44 8.07
N VAL A 106 4.14 -21.35 7.29
CA VAL A 106 4.76 -22.46 6.56
C VAL A 106 6.26 -22.43 6.82
N LEU A 107 6.97 -23.50 6.49
CA LEU A 107 8.42 -23.50 6.66
C LEU A 107 9.06 -22.41 5.79
N GLY A 108 9.77 -21.47 6.40
CA GLY A 108 10.42 -20.35 5.72
C GLY A 108 9.60 -19.07 5.61
N GLY A 109 8.35 -19.03 6.07
CA GLY A 109 7.59 -17.79 6.19
C GLY A 109 6.08 -17.98 6.31
N ARG A 110 5.31 -17.10 5.67
CA ARG A 110 3.85 -17.01 5.84
C ARG A 110 3.15 -16.79 4.52
N VAL A 111 1.99 -17.43 4.38
CA VAL A 111 1.01 -17.13 3.33
C VAL A 111 -0.11 -16.31 3.95
N VAL A 112 -0.43 -15.15 3.36
CA VAL A 112 -1.56 -14.31 3.77
C VAL A 112 -2.59 -14.28 2.63
N LYS A 113 -3.82 -14.67 2.92
CA LYS A 113 -4.97 -14.64 2.01
C LYS A 113 -5.90 -13.47 2.36
N LYS A 114 -6.13 -12.58 1.40
CA LYS A 114 -7.19 -11.56 1.50
C LYS A 114 -8.49 -12.19 1.02
N ILE A 115 -9.44 -12.35 1.94
CA ILE A 115 -10.64 -13.16 1.69
C ILE A 115 -11.55 -12.49 0.66
N ARG A 116 -11.73 -11.17 0.76
CA ARG A 116 -12.64 -10.42 -0.13
C ARG A 116 -12.12 -10.30 -1.56
N THR A 117 -10.81 -10.19 -1.74
CA THR A 117 -10.20 -9.94 -3.05
C THR A 117 -9.65 -11.20 -3.70
N GLY A 118 -9.48 -12.28 -2.94
CA GLY A 118 -8.80 -13.49 -3.41
C GLY A 118 -7.29 -13.34 -3.61
N MET A 119 -6.71 -12.19 -3.27
CA MET A 119 -5.26 -11.96 -3.31
C MET A 119 -4.55 -12.81 -2.26
N HIS A 120 -3.39 -13.36 -2.62
CA HIS A 120 -2.49 -14.06 -1.72
C HIS A 120 -1.13 -13.35 -1.70
N PHE A 121 -0.47 -13.40 -0.54
CA PHE A 121 0.86 -12.84 -0.34
C PHE A 121 1.76 -13.89 0.30
N LEU A 122 2.87 -14.18 -0.36
CA LEU A 122 3.93 -15.06 0.12
C LEU A 122 5.01 -14.18 0.74
N ILE A 123 5.15 -14.25 2.07
CA ILE A 123 5.99 -13.36 2.85
C ILE A 123 7.03 -14.19 3.61
N GLY A 124 8.30 -14.06 3.24
CA GLY A 124 9.43 -14.68 3.93
C GLY A 124 10.64 -14.77 3.01
N GLY A 125 11.84 -14.89 3.59
CA GLY A 125 13.08 -14.93 2.81
C GLY A 125 13.34 -13.67 1.95
N PRO A 126 14.17 -13.79 0.90
CA PRO A 126 14.51 -12.68 0.01
C PRO A 126 13.39 -12.33 -0.98
N THR A 127 12.57 -13.32 -1.36
CA THR A 127 11.56 -13.20 -2.42
C THR A 127 10.18 -12.90 -1.84
N ARG A 128 9.51 -11.88 -2.38
CA ARG A 128 8.15 -11.51 -1.98
C ARG A 128 7.23 -11.61 -3.18
N VAL A 129 6.13 -12.33 -3.02
CA VAL A 129 5.17 -12.58 -4.10
C VAL A 129 3.77 -12.15 -3.67
N ALA A 130 3.12 -11.37 -4.50
CA ALA A 130 1.69 -11.11 -4.48
C ALA A 130 1.07 -11.79 -5.70
N LEU A 131 0.01 -12.56 -5.53
CA LEU A 131 -0.65 -13.25 -6.64
C LEU A 131 -2.16 -13.36 -6.45
N GLY A 132 -2.91 -13.32 -7.55
CA GLY A 132 -4.37 -13.32 -7.59
C GLY A 132 -4.90 -12.27 -8.58
N PRO A 133 -6.17 -11.86 -8.48
CA PRO A 133 -6.77 -10.89 -9.40
C PRO A 133 -6.26 -9.47 -9.09
N ALA A 134 -4.99 -9.24 -9.38
CA ALA A 134 -4.20 -8.07 -9.04
C ALA A 134 -4.65 -6.82 -9.78
N LEU A 135 -5.06 -6.91 -11.04
CA LEU A 135 -5.62 -5.81 -11.84
C LEU A 135 -6.88 -5.25 -11.19
N ALA A 136 -7.84 -6.12 -10.88
CA ALA A 136 -9.07 -5.75 -10.17
C ALA A 136 -8.82 -5.23 -8.74
N ASN A 137 -7.62 -5.47 -8.20
CA ASN A 137 -7.26 -5.15 -6.82
C ASN A 137 -5.91 -4.43 -6.73
N ALA A 138 -5.58 -3.53 -7.66
CA ALA A 138 -4.25 -2.93 -7.75
C ALA A 138 -3.79 -2.22 -6.46
N ASN A 139 -4.72 -1.67 -5.68
CA ASN A 139 -4.42 -1.09 -4.37
C ASN A 139 -3.83 -2.13 -3.37
N GLN A 140 -4.18 -3.41 -3.49
CA GLN A 140 -3.55 -4.48 -2.71
C GLN A 140 -2.07 -4.66 -3.07
N ILE A 141 -1.71 -4.49 -4.35
CA ILE A 141 -0.32 -4.51 -4.80
C ILE A 141 0.43 -3.27 -4.32
N VAL A 142 -0.19 -2.09 -4.38
CA VAL A 142 0.34 -0.86 -3.75
C VAL A 142 0.64 -1.05 -2.27
N ASN A 143 -0.28 -1.69 -1.53
CA ASN A 143 -0.09 -1.99 -0.11
C ASN A 143 1.06 -2.97 0.13
N PHE A 144 1.23 -3.93 -0.76
CA PHE A 144 2.31 -4.90 -0.71
C PHE A 144 3.68 -4.27 -0.97
N ILE A 145 3.79 -3.38 -1.96
CA ILE A 145 5.01 -2.60 -2.21
C ILE A 145 5.31 -1.69 -1.01
N ASN A 146 4.30 -0.99 -0.48
CA ASN A 146 4.46 -0.16 0.73
C ASN A 146 4.86 -0.98 1.96
N PHE A 147 4.33 -2.20 2.11
CA PHE A 147 4.75 -3.11 3.18
C PHE A 147 6.22 -3.46 3.06
N ASP A 148 6.71 -3.72 1.84
CA ASP A 148 8.14 -3.96 1.62
C ASP A 148 9.02 -2.75 1.93
N TYR A 149 8.63 -1.57 1.43
CA TYR A 149 9.26 -0.29 1.72
C TYR A 149 9.36 -0.03 3.23
N LEU A 150 8.26 -0.21 3.96
CA LEU A 150 8.22 -0.04 5.41
C LEU A 150 9.18 -1.00 6.11
N ASN A 151 9.23 -2.27 5.70
CA ASN A 151 10.15 -3.24 6.28
C ASN A 151 11.62 -2.88 6.00
N ALA A 152 11.94 -2.40 4.80
CA ALA A 152 13.28 -1.91 4.47
C ALA A 152 13.67 -0.73 5.37
N LYS A 153 12.78 0.25 5.53
CA LYS A 153 13.02 1.40 6.41
C LYS A 153 13.15 1.01 7.88
N MET A 154 12.32 0.11 8.38
CA MET A 154 12.45 -0.36 9.77
C MET A 154 13.77 -1.11 10.00
N ALA A 155 14.27 -1.85 9.00
CA ALA A 155 15.60 -2.46 9.06
C ALA A 155 16.74 -1.43 9.07
N GLU A 156 16.54 -0.26 8.46
CA GLU A 156 17.44 0.91 8.53
C GLU A 156 17.32 1.70 9.85
N GLY A 157 16.56 1.21 10.84
CA GLY A 157 16.41 1.84 12.16
C GLY A 157 15.26 2.84 12.29
N TRP A 158 14.46 3.03 11.26
CA TRP A 158 13.28 3.91 11.32
C TRP A 158 12.18 3.31 12.21
N LYS A 159 11.40 4.17 12.87
CA LYS A 159 10.27 3.81 13.72
C LYS A 159 8.96 4.17 13.04
N LEU A 160 8.06 3.21 12.93
CA LEU A 160 6.73 3.40 12.35
C LEU A 160 5.75 3.92 13.41
N CYS A 161 5.12 5.06 13.13
CA CYS A 161 4.13 5.71 13.98
C CYS A 161 2.77 5.80 13.28
N HIS A 162 1.69 5.63 14.05
CA HIS A 162 0.32 5.85 13.57
C HIS A 162 -0.03 7.34 13.73
N ALA A 163 0.39 8.14 12.76
CA ALA A 163 0.24 9.59 12.76
C ALA A 163 0.11 10.11 11.32
N ALA A 164 -0.44 11.32 11.18
CA ALA A 164 -0.32 12.09 9.95
C ALA A 164 0.99 12.90 9.99
N GLY A 165 1.55 13.21 8.82
CA GLY A 165 2.74 14.03 8.67
C GLY A 165 2.55 15.05 7.57
N VAL A 166 2.90 16.31 7.84
CA VAL A 166 2.94 17.40 6.87
C VAL A 166 4.22 18.20 7.06
N VAL A 167 4.68 18.90 6.02
CA VAL A 167 5.81 19.84 6.10
C VAL A 167 5.28 21.26 5.93
N LEU A 168 5.64 22.16 6.84
CA LEU A 168 5.23 23.56 6.79
C LEU A 168 6.46 24.45 6.92
N GLY A 169 6.75 25.25 5.89
CA GLY A 169 7.92 26.13 5.90
C GLY A 169 9.26 25.38 6.03
N GLY A 170 9.34 24.15 5.52
CA GLY A 170 10.52 23.29 5.63
C GLY A 170 10.64 22.50 6.95
N GLU A 171 9.74 22.72 7.91
CA GLU A 171 9.72 22.00 9.19
C GLU A 171 8.65 20.89 9.18
N GLY A 172 8.99 19.71 9.69
CA GLY A 172 8.09 18.57 9.75
C GLY A 172 7.15 18.62 10.96
N LEU A 173 5.86 18.45 10.73
CA LEU A 173 4.83 18.33 11.77
C LEU A 173 4.22 16.93 11.75
N VAL A 174 4.28 16.24 12.90
CA VAL A 174 3.65 14.93 13.13
C VAL A 174 2.40 15.10 13.99
N ILE A 175 1.27 14.61 13.52
CA ILE A 175 -0.04 14.75 14.17
C ILE A 175 -0.53 13.36 14.59
N ALA A 176 -0.49 13.10 15.90
CA ALA A 176 -1.01 11.87 16.51
C ALA A 176 -2.31 12.16 17.27
N ALA A 177 -3.32 11.31 17.08
CA ALA A 177 -4.58 11.34 17.82
C ALA A 177 -5.26 9.97 17.73
N SER A 178 -6.17 9.69 18.66
CA SER A 178 -7.03 8.50 18.63
C SER A 178 -7.87 8.40 17.34
N SER A 179 -8.46 7.23 17.08
CA SER A 179 -9.40 7.06 15.95
C SER A 179 -10.55 8.06 16.07
N GLY A 180 -10.89 8.76 15.00
CA GLY A 180 -11.88 9.83 15.01
C GLY A 180 -11.40 11.18 15.59
N GLY A 181 -10.17 11.26 16.12
CA GLY A 181 -9.62 12.48 16.74
C GLY A 181 -9.19 13.58 15.74
N GLY A 182 -9.66 13.56 14.50
CA GLY A 182 -9.44 14.64 13.54
C GLY A 182 -8.06 14.73 12.87
N LYS A 183 -7.16 13.74 13.01
CA LYS A 183 -5.81 13.74 12.37
C LYS A 183 -5.85 14.09 10.88
N SER A 184 -6.63 13.32 10.11
CA SER A 184 -6.72 13.50 8.66
C SER A 184 -7.38 14.82 8.30
N THR A 185 -8.40 15.24 9.05
CA THR A 185 -9.06 16.54 8.86
C THR A 185 -8.08 17.70 9.05
N LEU A 186 -7.30 17.68 10.14
CA LEU A 186 -6.29 18.72 10.39
C LEU A 186 -5.16 18.67 9.36
N ALA A 187 -4.68 17.48 9.00
CA ALA A 187 -3.65 17.34 7.97
C ALA A 187 -4.11 17.91 6.63
N LEU A 188 -5.30 17.53 6.14
CA LEU A 188 -5.88 18.06 4.90
C LEU A 188 -6.09 19.58 4.98
N HIS A 189 -6.52 20.09 6.13
CA HIS A 189 -6.67 21.52 6.34
C HIS A 189 -5.33 22.27 6.24
N LEU A 190 -4.24 21.68 6.74
CA LEU A 190 -2.90 22.26 6.60
C LEU A 190 -2.40 22.24 5.15
N LEU A 191 -2.72 21.23 4.36
CA LEU A 191 -2.40 21.21 2.91
C LEU A 191 -3.05 22.39 2.18
N SER A 192 -4.32 22.68 2.51
CA SER A 192 -5.03 23.86 1.98
C SER A 192 -4.40 25.20 2.37
N ARG A 193 -3.42 25.19 3.29
CA ARG A 193 -2.63 26.35 3.75
C ARG A 193 -1.16 26.25 3.35
N HIS A 194 -0.88 25.62 2.20
CA HIS A 194 0.47 25.51 1.62
C HIS A 194 1.44 24.66 2.44
N ALA A 195 0.95 23.66 3.18
CA ALA A 195 1.80 22.60 3.71
C ALA A 195 2.00 21.51 2.64
N ASP A 196 3.18 20.88 2.63
CA ASP A 196 3.44 19.72 1.78
C ASP A 196 2.97 18.43 2.46
N PHE A 197 2.36 17.54 1.68
CA PHE A 197 1.91 16.25 2.18
C PHE A 197 3.08 15.30 2.40
N THR A 198 3.12 14.65 3.57
CA THR A 198 4.03 13.52 3.83
C THR A 198 3.28 12.20 3.98
N SER A 199 2.28 12.14 4.87
CA SER A 199 1.47 10.91 5.08
C SER A 199 0.19 11.20 5.83
N ASN A 200 -0.86 10.40 5.60
CA ASN A 200 -2.14 10.55 6.29
C ASN A 200 -2.26 9.68 7.56
N ASP A 201 -1.66 8.49 7.56
CA ASP A 201 -1.85 7.49 8.64
C ASP A 201 -0.56 6.86 9.15
N ARG A 202 0.54 6.94 8.40
CA ARG A 202 1.78 6.23 8.71
C ARG A 202 3.00 7.11 8.46
N VAL A 203 3.64 7.52 9.53
CA VAL A 203 4.89 8.29 9.45
C VAL A 203 6.03 7.42 9.96
N LEU A 204 7.17 7.49 9.30
CA LEU A 204 8.42 6.92 9.75
C LEU A 204 9.28 8.02 10.35
N LEU A 205 9.80 7.79 11.55
CA LEU A 205 10.70 8.70 12.25
C LEU A 205 12.04 8.05 12.51
N ARG A 206 13.12 8.82 12.40
CA ARG A 206 14.46 8.40 12.77
C ARG A 206 15.20 9.56 13.41
N HIS A 207 15.90 9.30 14.50
CA HIS A 207 16.81 10.29 15.06
C HIS A 207 18.15 10.24 14.30
N ASP A 208 18.62 11.38 13.81
CA ASP A 208 19.96 11.60 13.26
C ASP A 208 20.86 12.21 14.36
N PRO A 209 21.71 11.41 15.03
CA PRO A 209 22.54 11.89 16.13
C PRO A 209 23.60 12.90 15.68
N ALA A 210 24.02 12.87 14.41
CA ALA A 210 25.06 13.76 13.92
C ALA A 210 24.55 15.19 13.74
N ARG A 211 23.25 15.36 13.49
CA ARG A 211 22.59 16.65 13.30
C ARG A 211 21.70 17.07 14.47
N ASP A 212 21.54 16.19 15.47
CA ASP A 212 20.61 16.36 16.59
C ASP A 212 19.19 16.70 16.12
N ARG A 213 18.70 15.93 15.12
CA ARG A 213 17.41 16.17 14.47
C ARG A 213 16.63 14.88 14.30
N VAL A 214 15.30 15.01 14.30
CA VAL A 214 14.40 13.93 13.90
C VAL A 214 14.07 14.06 12.43
N GLU A 215 14.42 13.05 11.66
CA GLU A 215 14.03 12.91 10.27
C GLU A 215 12.64 12.27 10.19
N MET A 216 11.85 12.75 9.23
CA MET A 216 10.51 12.27 8.95
C MET A 216 10.41 11.80 7.51
N CYS A 217 9.82 10.63 7.28
CA CYS A 217 9.40 10.24 5.93
C CYS A 217 8.01 9.59 5.92
N GLY A 218 7.35 9.71 4.78
CA GLY A 218 6.01 9.19 4.54
C GLY A 218 6.01 7.77 3.97
N VAL A 219 4.80 7.27 3.71
CA VAL A 219 4.55 6.08 2.89
C VAL A 219 4.10 6.52 1.51
N MET A 220 4.36 5.70 0.48
CA MET A 220 3.93 5.95 -0.90
C MET A 220 2.46 5.58 -1.07
N LYS A 221 1.60 6.26 -0.31
CA LYS A 221 0.17 6.02 -0.34
C LYS A 221 -0.59 7.34 -0.41
N LEU A 222 -1.40 7.46 -1.47
CA LEU A 222 -2.26 8.61 -1.65
C LEU A 222 -3.21 8.73 -0.45
N PRO A 223 -3.55 9.95 -0.01
CA PRO A 223 -4.56 10.14 1.02
C PRO A 223 -5.84 9.42 0.63
N ARG A 224 -6.41 8.69 1.58
CA ARG A 224 -7.70 8.02 1.38
C ARG A 224 -8.77 8.68 2.21
N ILE A 225 -9.78 9.20 1.53
CA ILE A 225 -10.92 9.87 2.15
C ILE A 225 -12.18 9.01 2.05
N ASN A 226 -13.03 9.11 3.06
CA ASN A 226 -14.36 8.52 3.01
C ASN A 226 -15.31 9.43 2.20
N PRO A 227 -16.42 8.89 1.67
CA PRO A 227 -17.48 9.65 0.99
C PRO A 227 -17.87 10.96 1.69
N GLY A 228 -18.10 10.91 3.01
CA GLY A 228 -18.47 12.08 3.80
C GLY A 228 -17.43 13.21 3.73
N THR A 229 -16.14 12.89 3.78
CA THR A 229 -15.06 13.88 3.68
C THR A 229 -15.01 14.52 2.29
N ALA A 230 -15.16 13.71 1.24
CA ALA A 230 -15.18 14.19 -0.15
C ALA A 230 -16.35 15.16 -0.42
N LEU A 231 -17.50 14.96 0.23
CA LEU A 231 -18.67 15.82 0.08
C LEU A 231 -18.57 17.17 0.80
N HIS A 232 -17.79 17.24 1.88
CA HIS A 232 -17.70 18.44 2.73
C HIS A 232 -16.49 19.34 2.43
N ASN A 233 -15.50 18.84 1.68
CA ASN A 233 -14.36 19.63 1.25
C ASN A 233 -14.50 19.99 -0.25
N PRO A 234 -14.72 21.27 -0.60
CA PRO A 234 -14.90 21.72 -1.98
C PRO A 234 -13.78 21.29 -2.94
N ASN A 235 -12.53 21.24 -2.46
CA ASN A 235 -11.37 20.86 -3.27
C ASN A 235 -11.37 19.36 -3.62
N LEU A 236 -12.13 18.54 -2.88
CA LEU A 236 -12.18 17.08 -3.04
C LEU A 236 -13.42 16.60 -3.81
N HIS A 237 -14.22 17.53 -4.33
CA HIS A 237 -15.45 17.19 -5.04
C HIS A 237 -15.20 16.39 -6.32
N GLU A 238 -14.09 16.63 -7.02
CA GLU A 238 -13.80 15.95 -8.30
C GLU A 238 -13.26 14.53 -8.12
N VAL A 239 -12.85 14.15 -6.91
CA VAL A 239 -12.45 12.77 -6.55
C VAL A 239 -13.61 11.79 -6.76
N LEU A 240 -14.86 12.27 -6.66
CA LEU A 240 -16.06 11.46 -6.85
C LEU A 240 -16.74 11.80 -8.19
N PRO A 241 -17.11 10.79 -9.00
CA PRO A 241 -17.97 10.98 -10.16
C PRO A 241 -19.28 11.71 -9.77
N GLN A 242 -19.77 12.59 -10.64
CA GLN A 242 -20.96 13.43 -10.36
C GLN A 242 -22.18 12.60 -9.94
N GLU A 243 -22.40 11.46 -10.60
CA GLU A 243 -23.48 10.53 -10.27
C GLU A 243 -23.33 9.98 -8.84
N ARG A 244 -22.12 9.53 -8.47
CA ARG A 244 -21.85 9.03 -7.12
C ARG A 244 -22.00 10.10 -6.06
N ARG A 245 -21.56 11.34 -6.34
CA ARG A 245 -21.79 12.49 -5.43
C ARG A 245 -23.26 12.73 -5.17
N THR A 246 -24.08 12.68 -6.21
CA THR A 246 -25.53 12.91 -6.09
C THR A 246 -26.18 11.84 -5.23
N ALA A 247 -25.82 10.56 -5.46
CA ALA A 247 -26.31 9.44 -4.66
C ALA A 247 -25.91 9.57 -3.18
N LEU A 248 -24.65 9.91 -2.90
CA LEU A 248 -24.16 10.06 -1.52
C LEU A 248 -24.79 11.25 -0.79
N ARG A 249 -25.06 12.36 -1.48
CA ARG A 249 -25.77 13.52 -0.88
C ARG A 249 -27.20 13.21 -0.47
N ALA A 250 -27.82 12.20 -1.10
CA ALA A 250 -29.17 11.76 -0.76
C ALA A 250 -29.19 10.81 0.45
N MET A 251 -28.04 10.31 0.90
CA MET A 251 -27.95 9.43 2.06
C MET A 251 -27.98 10.23 3.38
N PRO A 252 -28.59 9.69 4.44
CA PRO A 252 -28.43 10.20 5.80
C PRO A 252 -26.95 10.27 6.21
N GLY A 253 -26.59 11.31 6.98
CA GLY A 253 -25.19 11.58 7.33
C GLY A 253 -24.51 10.48 8.14
N ASP A 254 -25.26 9.78 8.97
CA ASP A 254 -24.84 8.61 9.75
C ASP A 254 -24.55 7.39 8.86
N GLU A 255 -25.38 7.12 7.86
CA GLU A 255 -25.15 6.03 6.89
C GLU A 255 -23.87 6.25 6.07
N LEU A 256 -23.51 7.50 5.77
CA LEU A 256 -22.25 7.83 5.09
C LEU A 256 -21.00 7.42 5.87
N TRP A 257 -21.07 7.38 7.21
CA TRP A 257 -19.96 6.95 8.06
C TRP A 257 -19.81 5.43 8.14
N GLU A 258 -20.89 4.69 7.87
CA GLU A 258 -20.86 3.22 7.87
C GLU A 258 -20.34 2.63 6.55
N LEU A 259 -20.28 3.44 5.48
CA LEU A 259 -19.69 3.02 4.21
C LEU A 259 -18.20 2.68 4.39
N GLU A 260 -17.83 1.44 4.09
CA GLU A 260 -16.41 1.01 4.03
C GLU A 260 -15.68 1.53 2.76
N GLU A 261 -16.31 2.40 1.99
CA GLU A 261 -15.78 3.00 0.76
C GLU A 261 -14.70 4.05 1.06
N LYS A 262 -13.62 4.02 0.27
CA LYS A 262 -12.50 4.95 0.38
C LYS A 262 -11.94 5.31 -0.99
N TYR A 263 -11.67 6.58 -1.21
CA TYR A 263 -11.16 7.10 -2.48
C TYR A 263 -9.75 7.65 -2.28
N ASP A 264 -8.83 7.29 -3.19
CA ASP A 264 -7.49 7.87 -3.23
C ASP A 264 -7.60 9.31 -3.80
N VAL A 265 -6.95 10.27 -3.15
CA VAL A 265 -6.90 11.68 -3.58
C VAL A 265 -5.58 11.95 -4.29
N PRO A 266 -5.59 12.36 -5.57
CA PRO A 266 -4.39 12.81 -6.28
C PRO A 266 -3.73 14.04 -5.64
N PHE A 267 -2.40 14.16 -5.68
CA PHE A 267 -1.71 15.35 -5.15
C PHE A 267 -2.12 16.70 -5.77
N PRO A 268 -2.41 16.80 -7.08
CA PRO A 268 -2.90 18.07 -7.64
C PRO A 268 -4.20 18.59 -7.02
N ASP A 269 -4.96 17.72 -6.33
CA ASP A 269 -6.27 18.04 -5.76
C ASP A 269 -6.20 18.34 -4.24
N LEU A 270 -5.00 18.40 -3.65
CA LEU A 270 -4.75 18.58 -2.21
C LEU A 270 -4.30 19.98 -1.83
#